data_AF-A0A968VXN2-F1
#
_entry.id   AF-A0A968VXN2-F1
#
_cell.length_a   1.000
_cell.length_b   1.000
_cell.length_c   1.000
_cell.angle_alpha   90.00
_cell.angle_beta   90.00
_cell.angle_gamma   90.00
#
_symmetry.space_group_name_H-M   'P 1'
#
loop_
_entity.id
_entity.type
_entity.pdbx_description
1 polymer ?
#
loop_
_entity_poly.entity_id
_entity_poly.type
_entity_poly.pdbx_seq_one_letter_code
_entity_poly.pdbx_strand_id
1 'polypeptide(L)' 'MVSKAEYINYRVSKSKETYEDALILAEKGRWNSCVNRLYYSAYYLVSALLYQNR' A
#
# COMPACT_ATOMS: atom_id res chain seq x y z
N MET A 1 2.60 21.14 10.02
CA MET A 1 1.73 19.98 10.33
C MET A 1 1.21 19.43 9.01
N VAL A 2 1.39 18.13 8.75
CA VAL A 2 0.83 17.48 7.56
C VAL A 2 -0.70 17.42 7.72
N SER A 3 -1.45 17.87 6.72
CA SER A 3 -2.91 17.84 6.75
C SER A 3 -3.46 16.40 6.69
N LYS A 4 -4.72 16.21 7.11
CA LYS A 4 -5.43 14.92 7.01
C LYS A 4 -5.39 14.38 5.58
N ALA A 5 -5.59 15.25 4.59
CA ALA A 5 -5.56 14.90 3.17
C ALA A 5 -4.17 14.47 2.69
N GLU A 6 -3.12 15.21 3.08
CA GLU A 6 -1.74 14.83 2.72
C GLU A 6 -1.34 13.47 3.30
N TYR A 7 -1.73 13.18 4.55
CA TYR A 7 -1.46 11.87 5.15
C TYR A 7 -2.20 10.73 4.42
N ILE A 8 -3.47 10.93 4.05
CA ILE A 8 -4.24 9.96 3.27
C ILE A 8 -3.58 9.72 1.91
N ASN A 9 -3.23 10.79 1.19
CA ASN A 9 -2.56 10.69 -0.11
C ASN A 9 -1.21 9.99 -0.02
N TYR A 10 -0.43 10.25 1.03
CA TYR A 10 0.81 9.53 1.29
C TYR A 10 0.57 8.03 1.47
N ARG A 11 -0.44 7.62 2.24
CA ARG A 11 -0.78 6.19 2.43
C ARG A 11 -1.25 5.54 1.13
N VAL A 12 -2.04 6.25 0.31
CA VAL A 12 -2.46 5.78 -1.01
C VAL A 12 -1.27 5.62 -1.95
N SER A 13 -0.32 6.57 -1.97
CA SER A 13 0.93 6.46 -2.74
C SER A 13 1.72 5.22 -2.33
N LYS A 14 1.89 5.01 -1.01
CA LYS A 14 2.59 3.83 -0.49
C LYS A 14 1.92 2.51 -0.86
N SER A 15 0.60 2.47 -0.87
CA SER A 15 -0.12 1.29 -1.34
C SER A 15 0.18 0.97 -2.81
N LYS A 16 0.17 1.99 -3.68
CA LYS A 16 0.48 1.85 -5.12
C LYS A 16 1.92 1.38 -5.36
N GLU A 17 2.90 2.04 -4.74
CA GLU A 17 4.31 1.63 -4.80
C GLU A 17 4.49 0.17 -4.36
N THR A 18 3.85 -0.21 -3.24
CA THR A 18 3.95 -1.59 -2.72
C THR A 18 3.25 -2.61 -3.64
N TYR A 19 2.19 -2.21 -4.35
CA TYR A 19 1.52 -3.06 -5.32
C TYR A 19 2.39 -3.28 -6.57
N GLU A 20 3.04 -2.22 -7.07
CA GLU A 20 4.00 -2.32 -8.17
C GLU A 20 5.17 -3.26 -7.83
N ASP A 21 5.71 -3.17 -6.61
CA ASP A 21 6.70 -4.13 -6.10
C ASP A 21 6.18 -5.57 -6.14
N ALA A 22 4.91 -5.79 -5.81
CA ALA A 22 4.29 -7.12 -5.83
C ALA A 22 4.23 -7.68 -7.25
N LEU A 23 3.91 -6.85 -8.26
CA LEU A 23 3.89 -7.26 -9.66
C LEU A 23 5.29 -7.66 -10.14
N ILE A 24 6.32 -6.88 -9.82
CA ILE A 24 7.72 -7.21 -10.16
C ILE A 24 8.14 -8.54 -9.51
N LEU A 25 7.70 -8.80 -8.28
CA LEU A 25 7.98 -10.06 -7.59
C LEU A 25 7.22 -11.25 -8.20
N ALA A 26 5.99 -11.03 -8.66
CA ALA A 26 5.20 -12.03 -9.36
C ALA A 26 5.86 -12.43 -10.69
N GLU A 27 6.33 -11.47 -11.48
CA GLU A 27 7.07 -11.71 -12.73
C GLU A 27 8.31 -12.58 -12.50
N LYS A 28 8.95 -12.46 -11.33
CA LYS A 28 10.14 -13.24 -10.94
C LYS A 28 9.81 -14.54 -10.20
N GLY A 29 8.53 -14.92 -10.09
CA GLY A 29 8.09 -16.11 -9.38
C GLY A 29 8.37 -16.09 -7.86
N ARG A 30 8.57 -14.91 -7.26
CA ARG A 30 8.88 -14.74 -5.83
C ARG A 30 7.60 -14.65 -5.00
N TRP A 31 6.79 -15.70 -5.02
CA TRP A 31 5.43 -15.71 -4.48
C TRP A 31 5.31 -15.33 -3.01
N ASN A 32 6.19 -15.83 -2.13
CA ASN A 32 6.17 -15.46 -0.70
C ASN A 32 6.35 -13.95 -0.49
N SER A 33 7.29 -13.34 -1.21
CA SER A 33 7.53 -11.90 -1.15
C SER A 33 6.42 -11.11 -1.83
N CYS A 34 5.87 -11.61 -2.95
CA CYS A 34 4.73 -11.01 -3.64
C CYS A 34 3.51 -10.91 -2.72
N VAL A 35 3.11 -12.01 -2.08
CA VAL A 35 1.98 -12.03 -1.14
C VAL A 35 2.21 -11.09 0.03
N ASN A 36 3.43 -11.04 0.58
CA ASN A 36 3.78 -10.08 1.63
C ASN A 36 3.56 -8.62 1.17
N ARG A 37 3.98 -8.27 -0.05
CA ARG A 37 3.75 -6.94 -0.63
C ARG A 37 2.27 -6.65 -0.86
N LEU A 38 1.50 -7.61 -1.36
CA LEU A 38 0.05 -7.46 -1.51
C LEU A 38 -0.64 -7.18 -0.17
N TYR A 39 -0.25 -7.90 0.90
CA TYR A 39 -0.74 -7.63 2.25
C TYR A 39 -0.46 -6.19 2.69
N TYR A 40 0.78 -5.71 2.53
CA TYR A 40 1.14 -4.35 2.92
C TYR A 40 0.45 -3.27 2.05
N SER A 41 0.30 -3.53 0.76
CA SER A 41 -0.46 -2.65 -0.14
C SER A 41 -1.91 -2.47 0.36
N ALA A 42 -2.59 -3.57 0.72
CA ALA A 42 -3.93 -3.52 1.28
C ALA A 42 -3.95 -2.83 2.66
N TYR A 43 -2.99 -3.12 3.54
CA TYR A 43 -2.85 -2.47 4.85
C TYR A 43 -2.74 -0.94 4.71
N TYR A 44 -1.95 -0.45 3.75
CA TYR A 44 -1.82 0.99 3.51
C TYR A 44 -3.15 1.63 3.12
N LEU A 45 -3.91 1.03 2.19
CA LEU A 45 -5.22 1.52 1.75
C LEU A 45 -6.27 1.48 2.85
N VAL A 46 -6.42 0.33 3.54
CA VAL A 46 -7.40 0.18 4.62
C VAL A 46 -7.13 1.18 5.74
N SER A 47 -5.86 1.39 6.09
CA SER A 47 -5.50 2.41 7.09
C SER A 47 -5.84 3.82 6.63
N ALA A 48 -5.65 4.15 5.36
CA ALA A 48 -6.02 5.44 4.79
C ALA A 48 -7.54 5.66 4.87
N LEU A 49 -8.32 4.63 4.52
CA LEU A 49 -9.77 4.65 4.59
C LEU A 49 -10.28 4.80 6.04
N LEU A 50 -9.71 4.05 6.98
CA LEU A 50 -10.04 4.18 8.40
C LEU A 50 -9.69 5.56 8.94
N TYR A 51 -8.55 6.13 8.55
CA TYR A 51 -8.17 7.47 8.97
C TYR A 51 -9.07 8.55 8.33
N GLN A 52 -9.54 8.34 7.10
CA GLN A 52 -10.50 9.23 6.45
C GLN A 52 -11.84 9.28 7.19
N ASN A 53 -12.35 8.12 7.60
CA ASN A 53 -13.66 7.96 8.24
C ASN A 53 -13.63 8.02 9.77
N ARG A 54 -12.47 8.31 10.35
CA ARG A 54 -12.31 8.71 11.76
C ARG A 54 -12.59 10.20 11.95
#